data_AF-A0A0Q9A5I5-F1
#
_entry.id   AF-A0A0Q9A5I5-F1
#
_cell.length_a   1.000
_cell.length_b   1.000
_cell.length_c   1.000
_cell.angle_alpha   90.00
_cell.angle_beta   90.00
_cell.angle_gamma   90.00
#
_symmetry.space_group_name_H-M   'P 1'
#
loop_
_entity.id
_entity.type
_entity.pdbx_description
1 polymer ?
#
loop_
_entity_poly.entity_id
_entity_poly.type
_entity_poly.pdbx_seq_one_letter_code
_entity_poly.pdbx_strand_id
1 'polypeptide(L)'
;MDASSDAEAAGAERRLVIRVNSNAKMSRGKAAAHAVHAALKLYGIEYDHPVIVIGGKPDEILEQTVHIRDAGRTELEPGTLTAGASWEYRPRAE
;
A
#
# COMPACT_ATOMS: atom_id res chain seq x y z
N MET A 1 -7.54 1.49 -29.09
CA MET A 1 -6.16 2.02 -29.11
C MET A 1 -5.44 1.35 -27.96
N ASP A 2 -4.84 0.21 -28.23
CA ASP A 2 -4.04 -0.56 -27.29
C ASP A 2 -2.79 0.24 -26.95
N ALA A 3 -2.63 0.62 -25.68
CA ALA A 3 -1.40 1.19 -25.15
C ALA A 3 -0.35 0.09 -24.86
N SER A 4 -0.26 -0.88 -25.77
CA SER A 4 0.63 -2.05 -25.71
C SER A 4 1.74 -1.89 -26.75
N SER A 5 2.50 -0.81 -26.67
CA SER A 5 3.76 -0.67 -27.41
C SER A 5 4.45 0.59 -26.92
N ASP A 6 5.57 0.42 -26.20
CA ASP A 6 6.71 1.35 -26.07
C ASP A 6 7.50 1.17 -24.75
N ALA A 7 7.57 -0.05 -24.21
CA ALA A 7 8.50 -0.36 -23.11
C ALA A 7 8.98 -1.82 -23.03
N GLU A 8 9.07 -2.55 -24.15
CA GLU A 8 10.00 -3.70 -24.22
C GLU A 8 11.44 -3.22 -24.43
N ALA A 9 11.87 -2.27 -23.59
CA ALA A 9 13.25 -1.84 -23.53
C ALA A 9 14.04 -2.88 -22.71
N ALA A 10 14.76 -3.75 -23.41
CA ALA A 10 15.90 -4.55 -22.93
C ALA A 10 15.91 -4.91 -21.42
N GLY A 11 15.24 -6.01 -21.03
CA GLY A 11 15.41 -6.62 -19.71
C GLY A 11 15.02 -5.75 -18.50
N ALA A 12 14.30 -4.65 -18.70
CA ALA A 12 13.90 -3.76 -17.62
C ALA A 12 12.73 -4.34 -16.79
N GLU A 13 12.91 -4.45 -15.47
CA GLU A 13 11.84 -4.85 -14.53
C GLU A 13 10.82 -3.71 -14.39
N ARG A 14 9.54 -4.02 -14.66
CA ARG A 14 8.44 -3.08 -14.42
C ARG A 14 8.29 -2.85 -12.91
N ARG A 15 8.50 -1.61 -12.47
CA ARG A 15 8.38 -1.21 -11.06
C ARG A 15 7.38 -0.07 -10.86
N LEU A 16 6.65 -0.11 -9.75
CA LEU A 16 5.81 0.99 -9.30
C LEU A 16 6.63 1.97 -8.44
N VAL A 17 6.68 3.24 -8.84
CA VAL A 17 7.35 4.31 -8.07
C VAL A 17 6.30 5.24 -7.49
N ILE A 18 6.25 5.35 -6.16
CA ILE A 18 5.35 6.27 -5.45
C ILE A 18 6.20 7.33 -4.77
N ARG A 19 5.99 8.60 -5.12
CA ARG A 19 6.64 9.75 -4.47
C ARG A 19 5.65 10.40 -3.53
N VAL A 20 6.00 10.47 -2.26
CA VAL A 20 5.22 11.23 -1.25
C VAL A 20 5.85 12.62 -1.11
N ASN A 21 5.00 13.66 -1.00
CA ASN A 21 5.47 15.03 -0.83
C ASN A 21 6.14 15.21 0.54
N SER A 22 7.47 15.29 0.56
CA SER A 22 8.26 15.49 1.78
C SER A 22 8.16 16.90 2.37
N ASN A 23 7.70 17.88 1.59
CA ASN A 23 7.53 19.27 2.05
C ASN A 23 6.20 19.49 2.77
N ALA A 24 5.23 18.59 2.59
CA ALA A 24 3.97 18.65 3.31
C ALA A 24 4.16 18.10 4.74
N LYS A 25 3.65 18.83 5.73
CA LYS A 25 3.63 18.39 7.14
C LYS A 25 2.63 17.23 7.29
N MET A 26 3.09 16.00 7.11
CA MET A 26 2.29 14.78 7.25
C MET A 26 2.88 13.86 8.31
N SER A 27 2.01 13.20 9.09
CA SER A 27 2.42 12.07 9.91
C SER A 27 2.83 10.88 9.01
N ARG A 28 3.64 9.96 9.55
CA ARG A 28 4.05 8.74 8.83
C ARG A 28 2.85 7.92 8.35
N GLY A 29 1.81 7.76 9.18
CA GLY A 29 0.57 7.07 8.80
C GLY A 29 -0.17 7.78 7.66
N LYS A 30 -0.21 9.12 7.66
CA LYS A 30 -0.87 9.87 6.58
C LYS A 30 -0.09 9.81 5.27
N ALA A 31 1.24 9.81 5.33
CA ALA A 31 2.10 9.57 4.18
C ALA A 31 1.87 8.18 3.58
N ALA A 32 1.81 7.14 4.42
CA ALA A 32 1.52 5.77 4.00
C ALA A 32 0.12 5.63 3.38
N ALA A 33 -0.90 6.24 3.99
CA ALA A 33 -2.26 6.25 3.43
C ALA A 33 -2.31 6.88 2.03
N HIS A 34 -1.64 8.02 1.82
CA HIS A 34 -1.56 8.63 0.49
C HIS A 34 -0.80 7.76 -0.51
N ALA A 35 0.24 7.06 -0.07
CA ALA A 35 0.95 6.12 -0.94
C ALA A 35 0.01 4.98 -1.39
N VAL A 36 -0.79 4.41 -0.48
CA VAL A 36 -1.80 3.41 -0.81
C VAL A 36 -2.85 3.97 -1.78
N HIS A 37 -3.38 5.16 -1.53
CA HIS A 37 -4.33 5.82 -2.44
C HIS A 37 -3.74 6.02 -3.84
N ALA A 38 -2.48 6.44 -3.94
CA ALA A 38 -1.81 6.61 -5.23
C ALA A 38 -1.66 5.27 -5.97
N ALA A 39 -1.33 4.19 -5.26
CA ALA A 39 -1.23 2.85 -5.84
C ALA A 39 -2.60 2.36 -6.35
N LEU A 40 -3.65 2.42 -5.52
CA LEU A 40 -4.99 1.97 -5.88
C LEU A 40 -5.52 2.71 -7.11
N LYS A 41 -5.39 4.03 -7.14
CA LYS A 41 -5.80 4.85 -8.30
C LYS A 41 -5.02 4.51 -9.56
N LEU A 42 -3.71 4.26 -9.46
CA LEU A 42 -2.91 3.85 -10.61
C LEU A 42 -3.36 2.48 -11.17
N TYR A 43 -3.77 1.57 -10.30
CA TYR A 43 -4.35 0.28 -10.69
C TYR A 43 -5.82 0.36 -11.14
N GLY A 44 -6.43 1.56 -11.16
CA GLY A 44 -7.82 1.75 -11.56
C GLY A 44 -8.83 1.23 -10.53
N ILE A 45 -8.42 1.09 -9.27
CA ILE A 45 -9.29 0.65 -8.18
C ILE A 45 -9.98 1.88 -7.58
N GLU A 46 -11.26 2.03 -7.87
CA GLU A 46 -12.14 3.04 -7.28
C GLU A 46 -12.72 2.53 -5.95
N TYR A 47 -12.81 3.41 -4.95
CA TYR A 47 -13.37 3.11 -3.63
C TYR A 47 -14.07 4.35 -3.06
N ASP A 48 -15.20 4.14 -2.40
CA ASP A 48 -16.04 5.17 -1.78
C ASP A 48 -15.88 5.22 -0.25
N HIS A 49 -15.37 4.15 0.35
CA HIS A 49 -15.08 4.04 1.76
C HIS A 49 -13.69 4.61 2.13
N PRO A 50 -13.49 5.06 3.38
CA PRO A 50 -12.18 5.48 3.85
C PRO A 50 -11.15 4.34 3.78
N VAL A 51 -9.91 4.64 3.35
CA VAL A 51 -8.75 3.76 3.54
C VAL A 51 -7.93 4.33 4.68
N ILE A 52 -7.78 3.54 5.74
CA ILE A 52 -7.12 3.96 6.98
C ILE A 52 -5.85 3.14 7.13
N VAL A 53 -4.72 3.83 7.36
CA VAL A 53 -3.42 3.20 7.60
C VAL A 53 -2.95 3.58 9.00
N ILE A 54 -2.84 2.57 9.86
CA ILE A 54 -2.41 2.67 11.26
C ILE A 54 -1.36 1.60 11.55
N GLY A 55 -0.54 1.84 12.58
CA GLY A 55 0.37 0.80 13.08
C GLY A 55 -0.42 -0.24 13.86
N GLY A 56 0.00 -1.50 13.77
CA GLY A 56 -0.53 -2.62 14.53
C GLY A 56 0.59 -3.55 14.97
N LYS A 57 0.35 -4.28 16.05
CA LYS A 57 1.24 -5.35 16.53
C LYS A 57 1.10 -6.61 15.66
N PRO A 58 2.07 -7.53 15.69
CA PRO A 58 2.02 -8.73 14.84
C PRO A 58 0.77 -9.59 15.04
N ASP A 59 0.29 -9.75 16.27
CA ASP A 59 -0.95 -10.45 16.60
C ASP A 59 -2.18 -9.76 16.00
N GLU A 60 -2.30 -8.44 16.15
CA GLU A 60 -3.38 -7.64 15.55
C GLU A 60 -3.37 -7.74 14.02
N ILE A 61 -2.18 -7.79 13.39
CA ILE A 61 -2.04 -7.97 11.94
C ILE A 61 -2.49 -9.38 11.52
N LEU A 62 -2.13 -10.42 12.29
CA LEU A 62 -2.47 -11.81 11.98
C LEU A 62 -3.98 -12.08 12.06
N GLU A 63 -4.72 -11.33 12.87
CA GLU A 63 -6.18 -11.39 12.92
C GLU A 63 -6.86 -10.84 11.64
N GLN A 64 -6.14 -10.09 10.81
CA GLN A 64 -6.66 -9.55 9.56
C GLN A 64 -6.72 -10.59 8.43
N THR A 65 -7.44 -10.28 7.38
CA THR A 65 -7.72 -11.23 6.29
C THR A 65 -6.56 -11.36 5.31
N VAL A 66 -5.85 -10.27 5.03
CA VAL A 66 -4.70 -10.23 4.13
C VAL A 66 -3.45 -9.99 4.96
N HIS A 67 -2.36 -10.67 4.64
CA HIS A 67 -1.04 -10.47 5.25
C HIS A 67 0.01 -10.23 4.18
N ILE A 68 0.84 -9.22 4.40
CA ILE A 68 2.02 -8.95 3.59
C ILE A 68 3.24 -9.34 4.40
N ARG A 69 4.14 -10.05 3.72
CA ARG A 69 5.46 -10.41 4.22
C ARG A 69 6.52 -9.81 3.32
N ASP A 70 7.62 -9.36 3.92
CA ASP A 70 8.72 -8.80 3.15
C ASP A 70 9.33 -9.86 2.23
N ALA A 71 9.59 -9.49 0.98
CA ALA A 71 10.17 -10.38 -0.02
C ALA A 71 11.71 -10.51 0.09
N GLY A 72 12.35 -9.82 1.04
CA GLY A 72 13.80 -9.77 1.21
C GLY A 72 14.49 -8.72 0.33
N ARG A 73 13.75 -7.74 -0.17
CA ARG A 73 14.30 -6.64 -1.01
C ARG A 73 14.50 -5.34 -0.21
N THR A 74 14.42 -5.43 1.11
CA THR A 74 14.51 -4.34 2.07
C THR A 74 15.51 -4.70 3.18
N GLU A 75 15.61 -3.85 4.20
CA GLU A 75 16.38 -4.10 5.42
C GLU A 75 15.81 -5.18 6.34
N LEU A 76 14.62 -5.71 6.05
CA LEU A 76 13.97 -6.73 6.85
C LEU A 76 14.35 -8.14 6.38
N GLU A 77 14.38 -9.08 7.31
CA GLU A 77 14.56 -10.49 6.98
C GLU A 77 13.41 -10.97 6.07
N PRO A 78 13.72 -11.75 5.00
CA PRO A 78 12.69 -12.30 4.14
C PRO A 78 11.63 -13.08 4.94
N GLY A 79 10.35 -12.85 4.65
CA GLY A 79 9.22 -13.50 5.34
C GLY A 79 8.74 -12.77 6.59
N THR A 80 9.41 -11.68 7.01
CA THR A 80 8.95 -10.81 8.12
C THR A 80 7.53 -10.30 7.85
N LEU A 81 6.62 -10.43 8.82
CA LEU A 81 5.26 -9.89 8.73
C LEU A 81 5.29 -8.37 8.84
N THR A 82 4.78 -7.66 7.83
CA THR A 82 4.90 -6.19 7.75
C THR A 82 3.58 -5.45 7.80
N ALA A 83 2.53 -6.00 7.20
CA ALA A 83 1.24 -5.35 7.13
C ALA A 83 0.11 -6.38 7.01
N GLY A 84 -1.09 -5.95 7.37
CA GLY A 84 -2.30 -6.68 7.04
C GLY A 84 -3.43 -5.73 6.67
N ALA A 85 -4.51 -6.30 6.17
CA ALA A 85 -5.72 -5.57 5.86
C ALA A 85 -6.95 -6.46 6.07
N SER A 86 -7.99 -5.87 6.65
CA SER A 86 -9.32 -6.45 6.78
C SER A 86 -10.36 -5.34 6.65
N TRP A 87 -11.60 -5.74 6.40
CA TRP A 87 -12.73 -4.83 6.53
C TRP A 87 -13.02 -4.59 8.00
N GLU A 88 -13.17 -3.33 8.38
CA GLU A 88 -13.60 -2.95 9.72
C GLU A 88 -14.96 -2.27 9.62
N TYR A 89 -15.95 -2.83 10.32
CA TYR A 89 -17.30 -2.28 10.40
C TYR A 89 -17.47 -1.61 11.76
N ARG A 90 -17.26 -0.29 11.81
CA ARG A 90 -17.65 0.52 12.97
C ARG A 90 -18.91 1.31 12.67
N PRO A 91 -19.80 1.49 13.65
CA PRO A 91 -20.89 2.45 13.51
C PRO A 91 -20.28 3.83 13.22
N ARG A 92 -20.86 4.56 12.27
CA ARG A 92 -20.50 5.96 12.04
C ARG A 92 -20.86 6.72 13.31
N ALA A 93 -19.86 7.21 14.05
CA ALA A 93 -20.12 8.12 15.15
C ALA A 93 -20.80 9.37 14.57
N GLU A 94 -21.95 9.74 15.12
CA GLU A 94 -22.71 10.96 14.78
C GLU A 94 -21.93 12.23 15.11
#